data_AF-A0A0C2X2M2-F1
#
_entry.id   AF-A0A0C2X2M2-F1
#
_cell.length_a   1.000
_cell.length_b   1.000
_cell.length_c   1.000
_cell.angle_alpha   90.00
_cell.angle_beta   90.00
_cell.angle_gamma   90.00
#
_symmetry.space_group_name_H-M   'P 1'
#
loop_
_entity.id
_entity.type
_entity.pdbx_description
1 polymer ?
#
loop_
_entity_poly.entity_id
_entity_poly.type
_entity_poly.pdbx_seq_one_letter_code
_entity_poly.pdbx_strand_id
1 'polypeptide(L)'
;MAWRASGRTNSELIANLASHGVLKSEIAKPAMARVDRANYVRDRSSAYEDAPQRIGYGATISAPHMVRYLLAIFHHIVGESGKVVGIEHVPELVDWAIENLRKDGLGDALDAKQIEVLVGDGRQGCPEKGPYDAIHVGAAAPNVPSSLVEHLASPGRMFIPVGVYMQDVLQVDKDQNGGVTQQPIMSVSYVPLTDRDKQGDW
;
A
#
# COMPACT_ATOMS: atom_id res chain seq x y z
N MET A 1 10.71 3.83 -15.58
CA MET A 1 10.55 5.20 -16.14
C MET A 1 9.58 5.99 -15.25
N ALA A 2 9.98 6.40 -14.04
CA ALA A 2 9.07 7.01 -13.06
C ALA A 2 8.88 8.54 -13.23
N TRP A 3 9.72 9.25 -13.98
CA TRP A 3 9.74 10.73 -13.87
C TRP A 3 8.80 11.48 -14.81
N ARG A 4 7.90 10.81 -15.53
CA ARG A 4 7.15 11.45 -16.64
C ARG A 4 5.71 11.86 -16.29
N ALA A 5 5.18 11.44 -15.15
CA ALA A 5 3.77 11.68 -14.82
C ALA A 5 3.53 12.73 -13.73
N SER A 6 4.55 13.47 -13.29
CA SER A 6 4.40 14.52 -12.27
C SER A 6 3.33 15.57 -12.66
N GLY A 7 2.71 16.21 -11.66
CA GLY A 7 1.74 17.28 -11.84
C GLY A 7 1.90 18.39 -10.79
N ARG A 8 1.04 19.41 -10.83
CA ARG A 8 0.94 20.49 -9.83
C ARG A 8 -0.21 20.27 -8.84
N THR A 9 -1.09 19.33 -9.12
CA THR A 9 -2.23 18.93 -8.29
C THR A 9 -2.38 17.41 -8.32
N ASN A 10 -3.10 16.84 -7.35
CA ASN A 10 -3.40 15.41 -7.36
C ASN A 10 -4.11 15.00 -8.67
N SER A 11 -5.11 15.77 -9.09
CA SER A 11 -5.85 15.51 -10.33
C SER A 11 -4.95 15.50 -11.57
N GLU A 12 -3.98 16.43 -11.65
CA GLU A 12 -3.03 16.48 -12.77
C GLU A 12 -2.07 15.28 -12.75
N LEU A 13 -1.53 14.91 -11.58
CA LEU A 13 -0.72 13.71 -11.41
C LEU A 13 -1.48 12.45 -11.87
N ILE A 14 -2.72 12.26 -11.42
CA ILE A 14 -3.54 11.11 -11.80
C ILE A 14 -3.88 11.12 -13.30
N ALA A 15 -4.17 12.28 -13.88
CA ALA A 15 -4.40 12.42 -15.32
C ALA A 15 -3.15 12.07 -16.14
N ASN A 16 -1.98 12.51 -15.69
CA ASN A 16 -0.71 12.22 -16.34
C ASN A 16 -0.33 10.74 -16.22
N LEU A 17 -0.56 10.10 -15.08
CA LEU A 17 -0.37 8.64 -14.92
C LEU A 17 -1.25 7.85 -15.89
N ALA A 18 -2.50 8.29 -16.09
CA ALA A 18 -3.42 7.66 -17.03
C ALA A 18 -2.99 7.89 -18.49
N SER A 19 -2.62 9.11 -18.87
CA SER A 19 -2.21 9.45 -20.25
C SER A 19 -0.94 8.73 -20.69
N HIS A 20 -0.01 8.47 -19.75
CA HIS A 20 1.20 7.70 -20.00
C HIS A 20 0.99 6.17 -19.90
N GLY A 21 -0.26 5.72 -19.70
CA GLY A 21 -0.59 4.29 -19.64
C GLY A 21 -0.09 3.57 -18.40
N VAL A 22 0.32 4.29 -17.36
CA VAL A 22 0.72 3.72 -16.06
C VAL A 22 -0.53 3.31 -15.27
N LEU A 23 -1.54 4.17 -15.24
CA LEU A 23 -2.80 3.94 -14.54
C LEU A 23 -3.92 3.61 -15.54
N LYS A 24 -4.22 2.33 -15.69
CA LYS A 24 -5.22 1.82 -16.66
C LYS A 24 -6.55 1.39 -16.01
N SER A 25 -6.62 1.32 -14.69
CA SER A 25 -7.79 0.79 -13.99
C SER A 25 -8.88 1.85 -13.86
N GLU A 26 -10.07 1.55 -14.38
CA GLU A 26 -11.27 2.39 -14.26
C GLU A 26 -11.80 2.47 -12.83
N ILE A 27 -11.40 1.54 -11.94
CA ILE A 27 -11.76 1.55 -10.52
C ILE A 27 -10.71 2.30 -9.70
N ALA A 28 -9.43 2.04 -9.96
CA ALA A 28 -8.36 2.66 -9.17
C ALA A 28 -8.20 4.15 -9.50
N LYS A 29 -8.41 4.56 -10.75
CA LYS A 29 -8.29 5.96 -11.17
C LYS A 29 -9.19 6.93 -10.39
N PRO A 30 -10.52 6.73 -10.31
CA PRO A 30 -11.38 7.61 -9.51
C PRO A 30 -11.09 7.51 -8.00
N ALA A 31 -10.68 6.34 -7.49
CA ALA A 31 -10.28 6.19 -6.09
C ALA A 31 -9.03 7.02 -5.76
N MET A 32 -7.97 6.92 -6.57
CA MET A 32 -6.74 7.71 -6.42
C MET A 32 -6.97 9.21 -6.56
N ALA A 33 -7.93 9.63 -7.40
CA ALA A 33 -8.28 11.04 -7.57
C ALA A 33 -8.94 11.65 -6.31
N ARG A 34 -9.59 10.83 -5.47
CA ARG A 34 -10.24 11.28 -4.22
C ARG A 34 -9.28 11.46 -3.06
N VAL A 35 -8.11 10.83 -3.12
CA VAL A 35 -7.11 10.83 -2.04
C VAL A 35 -6.03 11.85 -2.40
N ASP A 36 -5.96 12.97 -1.67
CA ASP A 36 -4.96 14.00 -1.96
C ASP A 36 -3.60 13.59 -1.39
N ARG A 37 -2.67 13.23 -2.29
CA ARG A 37 -1.30 12.85 -1.93
C ARG A 37 -0.58 13.89 -1.06
N ALA A 38 -0.94 15.18 -1.16
CA ALA A 38 -0.36 16.24 -0.31
C ALA A 38 -0.65 16.07 1.19
N ASN A 39 -1.66 15.29 1.56
CA ASN A 39 -1.96 14.96 2.95
C ASN A 39 -1.04 13.88 3.53
N TYR A 40 -0.31 13.15 2.67
CA TYR A 40 0.48 11.99 3.09
C TYR A 40 1.99 12.21 3.02
N VAL A 41 2.46 13.33 2.46
CA VAL A 41 3.88 13.66 2.35
C VAL A 41 4.35 14.62 3.44
N ARG A 42 5.66 14.63 3.74
CA ARG A 42 6.28 15.61 4.66
C ARG A 42 6.45 16.97 3.98
N ASP A 43 6.99 16.98 2.77
CA ASP A 43 7.16 18.17 1.95
C ASP A 43 6.03 18.26 0.92
N ARG A 44 5.17 19.26 1.08
CA ARG A 44 4.04 19.47 0.17
C ARG A 44 4.49 19.98 -1.21
N SER A 45 5.69 20.54 -1.34
CA SER A 45 6.17 21.05 -2.63
C SER A 45 6.45 19.92 -3.62
N SER A 46 6.81 18.74 -3.13
CA SER A 46 7.05 17.53 -3.93
C SER A 46 5.87 16.55 -3.95
N ALA A 47 4.71 16.94 -3.41
CA ALA A 47 3.55 16.06 -3.21
C ALA A 47 3.09 15.35 -4.49
N TYR A 48 3.21 16.02 -5.63
CA TYR A 48 2.67 15.56 -6.91
C TYR A 48 3.76 15.15 -7.91
N GLU A 49 4.98 14.95 -7.42
CA GLU A 49 6.04 14.32 -8.20
C GLU A 49 5.80 12.81 -8.30
N ASP A 50 5.97 12.26 -9.50
CA ASP A 50 5.98 10.81 -9.74
C ASP A 50 7.33 10.22 -9.29
N ALA A 51 7.61 10.34 -7.99
CA ALA A 51 8.85 9.91 -7.38
C ALA A 51 8.65 9.50 -5.92
N PRO A 52 9.53 8.62 -5.38
CA PRO A 52 9.59 8.36 -3.96
C PRO A 52 9.93 9.62 -3.14
N GLN A 53 9.20 9.87 -2.06
CA GLN A 53 9.39 10.96 -1.11
C GLN A 53 9.75 10.39 0.27
N ARG A 54 10.78 10.93 0.94
CA ARG A 54 11.17 10.46 2.29
C ARG A 54 10.13 10.87 3.33
N ILE A 55 9.84 9.97 4.27
CA ILE A 55 8.86 10.24 5.35
C ILE A 55 9.44 10.15 6.76
N GLY A 56 10.71 9.76 6.87
CA GLY A 56 11.41 9.48 8.13
C GLY A 56 11.52 7.99 8.42
N TYR A 57 12.22 7.62 9.49
CA TYR A 57 12.31 6.24 10.00
C TYR A 57 12.78 5.21 8.98
N GLY A 58 13.75 5.55 8.13
CA GLY A 58 14.24 4.64 7.08
C GLY A 58 13.20 4.26 6.02
N ALA A 59 12.06 4.95 5.97
CA ALA A 59 10.96 4.71 5.04
C ALA A 59 10.81 5.84 4.03
N THR A 60 10.36 5.46 2.85
CA THR A 60 9.89 6.38 1.80
C THR A 60 8.40 6.14 1.61
N ILE A 61 7.66 7.19 1.22
CA ILE A 61 6.52 7.02 0.34
C ILE A 61 7.13 6.78 -1.02
N SER A 62 7.16 5.54 -1.50
CA SER A 62 7.45 5.26 -2.91
C SER A 62 6.51 6.07 -3.82
N ALA A 63 6.75 6.09 -5.15
CA ALA A 63 5.72 6.51 -6.12
C ALA A 63 4.34 5.98 -5.66
N PRO A 64 3.20 6.68 -5.79
CA PRO A 64 1.92 6.55 -5.05
C PRO A 64 1.40 5.22 -4.40
N HIS A 65 2.21 4.37 -3.76
CA HIS A 65 1.86 3.00 -3.39
C HIS A 65 2.33 2.57 -1.98
N MET A 66 2.52 3.50 -1.03
CA MET A 66 2.80 3.09 0.36
C MET A 66 1.54 3.03 1.22
N VAL A 67 1.57 2.08 2.17
CA VAL A 67 0.47 1.59 3.00
C VAL A 67 -0.56 2.67 3.34
N ARG A 68 -0.15 3.82 3.87
CA ARG A 68 -1.05 4.90 4.35
C ARG A 68 -1.93 5.52 3.27
N TYR A 69 -1.33 5.85 2.13
CA TYR A 69 -2.03 6.41 0.98
C TYR A 69 -2.90 5.33 0.32
N LEU A 70 -2.39 4.09 0.28
CA LEU A 70 -3.16 2.96 -0.22
C LEU A 70 -4.36 2.59 0.66
N LEU A 71 -4.31 2.80 1.99
CA LEU A 71 -5.47 2.55 2.85
C LEU A 71 -6.67 3.40 2.43
N ALA A 72 -6.45 4.68 2.18
CA ALA A 72 -7.49 5.60 1.70
C ALA A 72 -8.01 5.17 0.32
N ILE A 73 -7.11 4.81 -0.60
CA ILE A 73 -7.48 4.35 -1.95
C ILE A 73 -8.29 3.06 -1.86
N PHE A 74 -7.81 2.06 -1.11
CA PHE A 74 -8.50 0.79 -0.96
C PHE A 74 -9.86 0.97 -0.31
N HIS A 75 -10.01 1.89 0.65
CA HIS A 75 -11.32 2.20 1.23
C HIS A 75 -12.30 2.71 0.16
N HIS A 76 -11.86 3.60 -0.72
CA HIS A 76 -12.68 4.04 -1.85
C HIS A 76 -12.97 2.94 -2.88
N ILE A 77 -12.11 1.92 -2.99
CA ILE A 77 -12.32 0.77 -3.89
C ILE A 77 -13.33 -0.22 -3.29
N VAL A 78 -13.20 -0.56 -2.01
CA VAL A 78 -14.07 -1.54 -1.33
C VAL A 78 -15.41 -0.93 -0.90
N GLY A 79 -15.48 0.40 -0.80
CA GLY A 79 -16.68 1.13 -0.41
C GLY A 79 -17.04 0.97 1.07
N GLU A 80 -18.19 1.54 1.46
CA GLU A 80 -18.65 1.58 2.85
C GLU A 80 -18.97 0.21 3.44
N SER A 81 -19.32 -0.78 2.62
CA SER A 81 -19.54 -2.16 3.07
C SER A 81 -18.23 -2.93 3.28
N GLY A 82 -17.13 -2.42 2.74
CA GLY A 82 -15.83 -3.04 2.81
C GLY A 82 -15.03 -2.60 4.03
N LYS A 83 -13.94 -3.32 4.29
CA LYS A 83 -13.03 -3.04 5.40
C LYS A 83 -11.59 -3.09 4.93
N VAL A 84 -10.77 -2.16 5.42
CA VAL A 84 -9.35 -2.09 5.11
C VAL A 84 -8.55 -2.05 6.41
N VAL A 85 -7.54 -2.92 6.50
CA VAL A 85 -6.65 -3.01 7.66
C VAL A 85 -5.24 -2.72 7.20
N GLY A 86 -4.58 -1.76 7.83
CA GLY A 86 -3.16 -1.44 7.66
C GLY A 86 -2.36 -1.88 8.87
N ILE A 87 -1.19 -2.47 8.63
CA ILE A 87 -0.25 -2.87 9.68
C ILE A 87 1.08 -2.18 9.41
N GLU A 88 1.63 -1.55 10.43
CA GLU A 88 2.88 -0.80 10.38
C GLU A 88 3.64 -1.04 11.70
N HIS A 89 4.92 -1.41 11.62
CA HIS A 89 5.72 -1.77 12.80
C HIS A 89 6.31 -0.55 13.52
N VAL A 90 6.25 0.65 12.92
CA VAL A 90 6.69 1.91 13.54
C VAL A 90 5.48 2.68 14.09
N PRO A 91 5.31 2.80 15.43
CA PRO A 91 4.15 3.47 16.04
C PRO A 91 3.95 4.91 15.58
N GLU A 92 5.02 5.69 15.46
CA GLU A 92 4.98 7.09 15.03
C GLU A 92 4.47 7.23 13.59
N LEU A 93 4.63 6.17 12.80
CA LEU A 93 4.10 6.10 11.45
C LEU A 93 2.61 5.72 11.43
N VAL A 94 2.13 4.91 12.39
CA VAL A 94 0.71 4.64 12.58
C VAL A 94 -0.05 5.90 12.97
N ASP A 95 0.45 6.63 13.97
CA ASP A 95 -0.20 7.87 14.44
C ASP A 95 -0.31 8.89 13.30
N TRP A 96 0.78 9.06 12.55
CA TRP A 96 0.78 9.95 11.41
C TRP A 96 -0.15 9.50 10.28
N ALA A 97 -0.31 8.19 10.08
CA ALA A 97 -1.27 7.65 9.10
C ALA A 97 -2.71 8.00 9.49
N ILE A 98 -3.07 7.84 10.77
CA ILE A 98 -4.40 8.15 11.29
C ILE A 98 -4.69 9.65 11.14
N GLU A 99 -3.73 10.52 11.48
CA GLU A 99 -3.86 11.96 11.27
C GLU A 99 -4.09 12.32 9.80
N ASN A 100 -3.33 11.71 8.89
CA ASN A 100 -3.44 11.98 7.46
C ASN A 100 -4.78 11.52 6.89
N LEU A 101 -5.25 10.34 7.29
CA LEU A 101 -6.58 9.84 6.92
C LEU A 101 -7.70 10.77 7.40
N ARG A 102 -7.61 11.31 8.62
CA ARG A 102 -8.56 12.31 9.12
C ARG A 102 -8.52 13.61 8.30
N LYS A 103 -7.32 14.11 7.94
CA LYS A 103 -7.16 15.29 7.08
C LYS A 103 -7.75 15.08 5.69
N ASP A 104 -7.75 13.84 5.21
CA ASP A 104 -8.31 13.43 3.92
C ASP A 104 -9.82 13.15 3.98
N GLY A 105 -10.48 13.46 5.10
CA GLY A 105 -11.92 13.32 5.27
C GLY A 105 -12.38 11.90 5.64
N LEU A 106 -11.47 10.99 5.96
CA LEU A 106 -11.78 9.59 6.32
C LEU A 106 -11.91 9.36 7.83
N GLY A 107 -12.20 10.42 8.59
CA GLY A 107 -12.41 10.35 10.04
C GLY A 107 -13.57 9.43 10.42
N ASP A 108 -14.71 9.56 9.74
CA ASP A 108 -15.90 8.73 10.00
C ASP A 108 -15.62 7.25 9.70
N ALA A 109 -14.84 6.94 8.65
CA ALA A 109 -14.45 5.58 8.31
C ALA A 109 -13.51 4.95 9.33
N LEU A 110 -12.62 5.74 9.94
CA LEU A 110 -11.80 5.32 11.07
C LEU A 110 -12.66 5.05 12.31
N ASP A 111 -13.57 5.97 12.63
CA ASP A 111 -14.43 5.88 13.82
C ASP A 111 -15.43 4.72 13.72
N ALA A 112 -15.92 4.42 12.51
CA ALA A 112 -16.74 3.26 12.19
C ALA A 112 -15.94 1.94 12.04
N LYS A 113 -14.61 1.98 12.17
CA LYS A 113 -13.69 0.82 11.98
C LYS A 113 -13.79 0.16 10.60
N GLN A 114 -14.18 0.92 9.58
CA GLN A 114 -14.05 0.53 8.18
C GLN A 114 -12.58 0.63 7.72
N ILE A 115 -11.82 1.55 8.30
CA ILE A 115 -10.37 1.61 8.19
C ILE A 115 -9.79 1.37 9.59
N GLU A 116 -8.87 0.42 9.72
CA GLU A 116 -8.11 0.21 10.96
C GLU A 116 -6.61 0.27 10.65
N VAL A 117 -5.86 1.04 11.44
CA VAL A 117 -4.39 1.13 11.33
C VAL A 117 -3.80 0.58 12.62
N LEU A 118 -3.00 -0.48 12.52
CA LEU A 118 -2.49 -1.25 13.64
C LEU A 118 -0.97 -1.12 13.73
N VAL A 119 -0.48 -1.02 14.96
CA VAL A 119 0.94 -1.21 15.25
C VAL A 119 1.21 -2.71 15.33
N GLY A 120 2.09 -3.24 14.49
CA GLY A 120 2.42 -4.67 14.52
C GLY A 120 3.40 -5.11 13.45
N ASP A 121 3.85 -6.36 13.56
CA ASP A 121 4.69 -6.99 12.54
C ASP A 121 3.85 -7.45 11.36
N GLY A 122 3.90 -6.70 10.25
CA GLY A 122 3.17 -7.02 9.03
C GLY A 122 3.50 -8.40 8.44
N ARG A 123 4.65 -9.00 8.77
CA ARG A 123 5.01 -10.38 8.37
C ARG A 123 4.08 -11.40 9.01
N GLN A 124 3.47 -11.10 10.15
CA GLN A 124 2.51 -11.97 10.83
C GLN A 124 1.08 -11.75 10.34
N GLY A 125 0.81 -10.70 9.56
CA GLY A 125 -0.54 -10.31 9.19
C GLY A 125 -1.41 -10.00 10.42
N CYS A 126 -2.73 -10.16 10.28
CA CYS A 126 -3.71 -9.92 11.33
C CYS A 126 -4.81 -11.00 11.23
N PRO A 127 -4.61 -12.19 11.84
CA PRO A 127 -5.53 -13.33 11.73
C PRO A 127 -6.92 -13.00 12.26
N GLU A 128 -7.01 -12.17 13.29
CA GLU A 128 -8.25 -11.84 13.98
C GLU A 128 -9.23 -10.99 13.15
N LYS A 129 -8.78 -10.42 12.03
CA LYS A 129 -9.61 -9.67 11.08
C LYS A 129 -9.68 -10.32 9.69
N GLY A 130 -8.94 -11.41 9.47
CA GLY A 130 -8.99 -12.19 8.24
C GLY A 130 -10.18 -13.17 8.21
N PRO A 131 -10.34 -13.95 7.14
CA PRO A 131 -9.49 -13.95 5.94
C PRO A 131 -9.68 -12.71 5.06
N TYR A 132 -8.69 -12.39 4.22
CA TYR A 132 -8.69 -11.20 3.35
C TYR A 132 -8.88 -11.56 1.88
N ASP A 133 -9.81 -10.89 1.19
CA ASP A 133 -9.99 -11.04 -0.26
C ASP A 133 -8.75 -10.58 -1.04
N ALA A 134 -8.08 -9.55 -0.53
CA ALA A 134 -6.86 -9.00 -1.12
C ALA A 134 -5.83 -8.62 -0.06
N ILE A 135 -4.55 -8.88 -0.32
CA ILE A 135 -3.42 -8.43 0.50
C ILE A 135 -2.43 -7.67 -0.39
N HIS A 136 -1.99 -6.51 0.07
CA HIS A 136 -0.89 -5.78 -0.55
C HIS A 136 0.22 -5.59 0.47
N VAL A 137 1.45 -5.90 0.08
CA VAL A 137 2.63 -5.70 0.91
C VAL A 137 3.49 -4.60 0.29
N GLY A 138 3.62 -3.48 1.01
CA GLY A 138 4.37 -2.30 0.57
C GLY A 138 5.88 -2.35 0.86
N ALA A 139 6.46 -3.53 1.06
CA ALA A 139 7.88 -3.72 1.39
C ALA A 139 8.37 -5.07 0.87
N ALA A 140 9.65 -5.17 0.52
CA ALA A 140 10.23 -6.38 -0.06
C ALA A 140 10.55 -7.44 0.98
N ALA A 141 9.90 -8.60 0.88
CA ALA A 141 10.21 -9.75 1.71
C ALA A 141 11.29 -10.61 1.04
N PRO A 142 12.17 -11.30 1.80
CA PRO A 142 13.13 -12.23 1.21
C PRO A 142 12.44 -13.41 0.51
N ASN A 143 11.29 -13.84 1.03
CA ASN A 143 10.41 -14.87 0.47
C ASN A 143 8.95 -14.51 0.82
N VAL A 144 7.97 -15.10 0.12
CA VAL A 144 6.55 -14.93 0.47
C VAL A 144 6.27 -15.49 1.88
N PRO A 145 5.79 -14.68 2.85
CA PRO A 145 5.46 -15.18 4.19
C PRO A 145 4.26 -16.14 4.17
N SER A 146 4.40 -17.32 4.78
CA SER A 146 3.33 -18.33 4.83
C SER A 146 2.10 -17.85 5.58
N SER A 147 2.30 -17.11 6.68
CA SER A 147 1.25 -16.42 7.45
C SER A 147 0.31 -15.57 6.58
N LEU A 148 0.86 -14.81 5.63
CA LEU A 148 0.05 -13.98 4.74
C LEU A 148 -0.72 -14.82 3.72
N VAL A 149 -0.12 -15.91 3.24
CA VAL A 149 -0.82 -16.88 2.39
C VAL A 149 -1.97 -17.53 3.17
N GLU A 150 -1.76 -17.93 4.41
CA GLU A 150 -2.78 -18.51 5.29
C GLU A 150 -3.96 -17.55 5.51
N HIS A 151 -3.69 -16.26 5.69
CA HIS A 151 -4.70 -15.23 5.90
C HIS A 151 -5.45 -14.81 4.62
N LEU A 152 -5.02 -15.26 3.44
CA LEU A 152 -5.70 -14.98 2.19
C LEU A 152 -6.99 -15.82 2.08
N ALA A 153 -8.10 -15.21 1.69
CA ALA A 153 -9.37 -15.90 1.43
C ALA A 153 -9.25 -16.92 0.29
N SER A 154 -10.21 -17.83 0.22
CA SER A 154 -10.40 -18.76 -0.90
C SER A 154 -11.72 -18.44 -1.60
N PRO A 155 -11.72 -17.75 -2.76
CA PRO A 155 -10.56 -17.23 -3.49
C PRO A 155 -10.03 -15.90 -2.92
N GLY A 156 -8.76 -15.60 -3.19
CA GLY A 156 -8.14 -14.34 -2.77
C GLY A 156 -6.82 -14.08 -3.49
N ARG A 157 -6.34 -12.83 -3.47
CA ARG A 157 -5.13 -12.40 -4.19
C ARG A 157 -4.20 -11.54 -3.35
N MET A 158 -2.90 -11.83 -3.41
CA MET A 158 -1.86 -11.02 -2.80
C MET A 158 -0.88 -10.46 -3.83
N PHE A 159 -0.43 -9.22 -3.62
CA PHE A 159 0.71 -8.63 -4.32
C PHE A 159 1.81 -8.28 -3.33
N ILE A 160 2.99 -8.86 -3.52
CA ILE A 160 4.14 -8.71 -2.61
C ILE A 160 5.45 -8.61 -3.39
N PRO A 161 6.28 -7.58 -3.16
CA PRO A 161 7.65 -7.56 -3.64
C PRO A 161 8.48 -8.64 -2.93
N VAL A 162 9.17 -9.49 -3.69
CA VAL A 162 10.01 -10.57 -3.17
C VAL A 162 11.41 -10.48 -3.75
N GLY A 163 12.40 -10.54 -2.87
CA GLY A 163 13.82 -10.52 -3.22
C GLY A 163 14.64 -9.65 -2.29
N VAL A 164 15.97 -9.84 -2.31
CA VAL A 164 16.91 -9.05 -1.49
C VAL A 164 17.59 -7.99 -2.33
N TYR A 165 18.31 -8.39 -3.40
CA TYR A 165 19.01 -7.47 -4.29
C TYR A 165 18.20 -7.18 -5.57
N MET A 166 17.77 -8.25 -6.24
CA MET A 166 16.82 -8.19 -7.34
C MET A 166 15.45 -8.53 -6.76
N GLN A 167 14.47 -7.66 -6.98
CA GLN A 167 13.12 -7.81 -6.45
C GLN A 167 12.11 -7.81 -7.59
N ASP A 168 11.14 -8.71 -7.51
CA ASP A 168 9.98 -8.73 -8.39
C ASP A 168 8.71 -8.66 -7.54
N VAL A 169 7.69 -7.95 -7.99
CA VAL A 169 6.35 -8.13 -7.41
C VAL A 169 5.84 -9.48 -7.87
N LEU A 170 5.48 -10.32 -6.91
CA LEU A 170 4.76 -11.56 -7.15
C LEU A 170 3.26 -11.32 -6.98
N GLN A 171 2.47 -11.82 -7.93
CA GLN A 171 1.05 -12.07 -7.75
C GLN A 171 0.90 -13.48 -7.18
N VAL A 172 0.26 -13.58 -6.02
CA VAL A 172 -0.06 -14.85 -5.35
C VAL A 172 -1.57 -15.00 -5.34
N ASP A 173 -2.08 -16.04 -5.97
CA ASP A 173 -3.51 -16.35 -6.02
C ASP A 173 -3.79 -17.58 -5.16
N LYS A 174 -4.81 -17.51 -4.31
CA LYS A 174 -5.41 -18.68 -3.67
C LYS A 174 -6.75 -18.96 -4.34
N ASP A 175 -6.91 -20.15 -4.88
CA ASP A 175 -8.16 -20.58 -5.51
C ASP A 175 -9.21 -20.99 -4.47
N GLN A 176 -10.42 -21.28 -4.96
CA GLN A 176 -11.56 -21.70 -4.14
C GLN A 176 -11.36 -23.03 -3.38
N ASN A 177 -10.40 -23.86 -3.81
CA ASN A 177 -10.03 -25.13 -3.16
C ASN A 177 -8.83 -24.97 -2.21
N GLY A 178 -8.29 -23.75 -2.06
CA GLY A 178 -7.10 -23.47 -1.26
C GLY A 178 -5.77 -23.71 -2.00
N GLY A 179 -5.81 -24.04 -3.29
CA GLY A 179 -4.61 -24.15 -4.13
C GLY A 179 -3.95 -22.80 -4.32
N VAL A 180 -2.63 -22.73 -4.13
CA VAL A 180 -1.87 -21.47 -4.21
C VAL A 180 -0.98 -21.48 -5.46
N THR A 181 -1.07 -20.42 -6.27
CA THR A 181 -0.18 -20.18 -7.40
C THR A 181 0.55 -18.85 -7.23
N GLN A 182 1.76 -18.76 -7.77
CA GLN A 182 2.60 -17.56 -7.68
C GLN A 182 3.22 -17.26 -9.04
N GLN A 183 3.19 -16.00 -9.46
CA GLN A 183 3.84 -15.57 -10.70
C GLN A 183 4.48 -14.18 -10.56
N PRO A 184 5.70 -13.97 -11.06
CA PRO A 184 6.31 -12.64 -11.11
C PRO A 184 5.60 -11.77 -12.16
N ILE A 185 5.30 -10.52 -11.82
CA ILE A 185 4.61 -9.59 -12.72
C ILE A 185 5.50 -8.46 -13.23
N MET A 186 6.45 -7.97 -12.42
CA MET A 186 7.39 -6.92 -12.80
C MET A 186 8.52 -6.76 -11.80
N SER A 187 9.70 -6.36 -12.28
CA SER A 187 10.84 -5.99 -11.43
C SER A 187 10.67 -4.62 -10.80
N VAL A 188 11.05 -4.52 -9.53
CA VAL A 188 10.82 -3.36 -8.67
C VAL A 188 11.99 -3.10 -7.73
N SER A 189 11.91 -1.98 -6.99
CA SER A 189 12.79 -1.68 -5.88
C SER A 189 11.95 -1.10 -4.74
N TYR A 190 11.89 -1.84 -3.65
CA TYR A 190 11.14 -1.55 -2.43
C TYR A 190 12.09 -1.56 -1.22
N VAL A 191 11.72 -0.80 -0.19
CA VAL A 191 12.36 -0.91 1.11
C VAL A 191 12.16 -2.32 1.69
N PRO A 192 13.12 -2.88 2.45
CA PRO A 192 12.98 -4.22 3.01
C PRO A 192 11.82 -4.34 4.01
N LEU A 193 11.12 -5.48 3.97
CA LEU A 193 10.20 -5.91 5.01
C LEU A 193 11.03 -6.58 6.12
N THR A 194 11.36 -5.81 7.16
CA THR A 194 12.40 -6.17 8.13
C THR A 194 11.95 -5.95 9.58
N ASP A 195 12.84 -6.28 10.51
CA ASP A 195 12.69 -5.96 11.93
C ASP A 195 12.76 -4.43 12.12
N ARG A 196 11.94 -3.89 13.03
CA ARG A 196 11.89 -2.45 13.31
C ARG A 196 13.28 -1.87 13.59
N ASP A 197 14.11 -2.58 14.36
CA ASP A 197 15.43 -2.12 14.77
C ASP A 197 16.46 -2.09 13.63
N LYS A 198 16.16 -2.72 12.49
CA LYS A 198 16.98 -2.72 11.27
C LYS A 198 16.41 -1.80 10.19
N GLN A 199 15.33 -1.06 10.49
CA GLN A 199 14.68 -0.20 9.51
C GLN A 199 15.60 0.99 9.18
N GLY A 200 16.06 1.06 7.94
CA GLY A 200 17.02 2.07 7.47
C GLY A 200 18.46 1.58 7.33
N ASP A 201 18.75 0.36 7.79
CA ASP A 201 20.06 -0.29 7.66
C ASP A 201 20.12 -1.13 6.37
N TRP A 202 19.95 -0.48 5.22
CA TRP A 202 19.92 -1.12 3.90
C TRP A 202 20.83 -0.44 2.88
#